data_AF-A0A3A0C0S8-F1
#
_entry.id   AF-A0A3A0C0S8-F1
#
_cell.length_a   1.000
_cell.length_b   1.000
_cell.length_c   1.000
_cell.angle_alpha   90.00
_cell.angle_beta   90.00
_cell.angle_gamma   90.00
#
_symmetry.space_group_name_H-M   'P 1'
#
loop_
_entity.id
_entity.type
_entity.pdbx_description
1 polymer ?
#
loop_
_entity_poly.entity_id
_entity_poly.type
_entity_poly.pdbx_seq_one_letter_code
_entity_poly.pdbx_strand_id
1 'polypeptide(L)'
;MTVAAADDFRRLGGSLKEPVATQLRKLETAPRLGEHLDNRAGLDLTGYYKLYAAKKSIRIVYRIIDQQILVEVVAIGRREDLAVSQEALKRLTHRGR
;
A
#
# COMPACT_ATOMS: atom_id res chain seq x y z
N MET A 1 3.86 6.49 -2.56
CA MET A 1 5.21 6.80 -3.05
C MET A 1 5.81 7.90 -2.18
N THR A 2 7.11 7.86 -1.84
CA THR A 2 7.76 8.96 -1.10
C THR A 2 7.96 10.17 -2.01
N VAL A 3 8.23 11.36 -1.44
CA VAL A 3 8.49 12.58 -2.22
C VAL A 3 9.67 12.39 -3.17
N ALA A 4 10.79 11.85 -2.66
CA ALA A 4 11.99 11.59 -3.47
C ALA A 4 11.73 10.60 -4.63
N ALA A 5 10.99 9.52 -4.39
CA ALA A 5 10.64 8.58 -5.46
C ALA A 5 9.70 9.19 -6.52
N ALA A 6 8.85 10.15 -6.12
CA ALA A 6 8.03 10.91 -7.05
C ALA A 6 8.89 11.86 -7.92
N ASP A 7 9.92 12.48 -7.35
CA ASP A 7 10.91 13.28 -8.10
C ASP A 7 11.69 12.40 -9.10
N ASP A 8 12.14 11.22 -8.68
CA ASP A 8 12.82 10.24 -9.55
C ASP A 8 11.96 9.88 -10.75
N PHE A 9 10.69 9.54 -10.53
CA PHE A 9 9.75 9.25 -11.61
C PHE A 9 9.53 10.45 -12.54
N ARG A 10 9.41 11.67 -11.99
CA ARG A 10 9.23 12.89 -12.79
C ARG A 10 10.41 13.20 -13.71
N ARG A 11 11.63 12.86 -13.27
CA ARG A 11 12.90 13.06 -14.02
C ARG A 11 13.16 12.02 -15.11
N LEU A 12 12.42 10.91 -15.15
CA LEU A 12 12.57 9.91 -16.21
C LEU A 12 12.26 10.52 -17.59
N GLY A 13 12.98 10.08 -18.63
CA GLY A 13 12.62 10.39 -20.01
C GLY A 13 11.25 9.81 -20.39
N GLY A 14 10.55 10.41 -21.35
CA GLY A 14 9.19 10.03 -21.72
C GLY A 14 9.02 8.54 -22.06
N SER A 15 9.99 7.95 -22.75
CA SER A 15 10.00 6.51 -23.09
C SER A 15 10.17 5.57 -21.89
N LEU A 16 10.66 6.06 -20.76
CA LEU A 16 10.85 5.30 -19.52
C LEU A 16 9.69 5.50 -18.54
N LYS A 17 8.94 6.60 -18.64
CA LYS A 17 7.78 6.86 -17.77
C LYS A 17 6.68 5.83 -17.94
N GLU A 18 6.30 5.51 -19.18
CA GLU A 18 5.17 4.62 -19.44
C GLU A 18 5.38 3.17 -18.93
N PRO A 19 6.54 2.53 -19.17
CA PRO A 19 6.81 1.21 -18.60
C PRO A 19 6.88 1.22 -17.07
N VAL A 20 7.36 2.29 -16.46
CA VAL A 20 7.43 2.41 -14.99
C VAL A 20 6.03 2.62 -14.41
N ALA A 21 5.23 3.52 -14.98
CA ALA A 21 3.83 3.74 -14.57
C ALA A 21 3.00 2.47 -14.67
N THR A 22 3.20 1.69 -15.73
CA THR A 22 2.55 0.38 -15.92
C THR A 22 2.88 -0.58 -14.77
N GLN A 23 4.14 -0.65 -14.34
CA GLN A 23 4.52 -1.52 -13.21
C GLN A 23 3.97 -0.99 -11.88
N LEU A 24 3.95 0.33 -11.67
CA LEU A 24 3.36 0.93 -10.47
C LEU A 24 1.87 0.61 -10.35
N ARG A 25 1.09 0.71 -11.45
CA ARG A 25 -0.33 0.33 -11.46
C ARG A 25 -0.56 -1.14 -11.10
N LYS A 26 0.34 -2.04 -11.53
CA LYS A 26 0.25 -3.47 -11.15
C LYS A 26 0.45 -3.69 -9.66
N LEU A 27 1.24 -2.86 -8.99
CA LEU A 27 1.46 -2.97 -7.54
C LEU A 27 0.22 -2.61 -6.72
N GLU A 28 -0.74 -1.87 -7.28
CA GLU A 28 -1.99 -1.52 -6.60
C GLU A 28 -2.85 -2.76 -6.28
N THR A 29 -2.80 -3.78 -7.15
CA THR A 29 -3.60 -5.01 -7.00
C THR A 29 -2.74 -6.25 -6.74
N ALA A 30 -1.46 -6.23 -7.12
CA ALA A 30 -0.51 -7.31 -6.90
C ALA A 30 0.77 -6.80 -6.22
N PRO A 31 0.70 -6.39 -4.94
CA PRO A 31 1.84 -5.79 -4.24
C PRO A 31 3.04 -6.74 -4.09
N ARG A 32 2.83 -8.06 -4.14
CA ARG A 32 3.88 -9.09 -4.08
C ARG A 32 4.43 -9.51 -5.45
N LEU A 33 4.20 -8.72 -6.50
CA LEU A 33 4.67 -8.98 -7.86
C LEU A 33 6.20 -8.91 -8.00
N GLY A 34 6.87 -8.12 -7.16
CA GLY A 34 8.32 -7.99 -7.13
C GLY A 34 9.03 -9.17 -6.46
N GLU A 35 10.33 -9.28 -6.70
CA GLU A 35 11.22 -10.24 -6.02
C GLU A 35 11.74 -9.64 -4.73
N HIS A 36 12.00 -10.45 -3.70
CA HIS A 36 12.70 -9.98 -2.50
C HIS A 36 14.09 -9.44 -2.85
N LEU A 37 14.48 -8.35 -2.19
CA LEU A 37 15.84 -7.84 -2.23
C LEU A 37 16.69 -8.58 -1.21
N ASP A 38 17.65 -9.36 -1.70
CA ASP A 38 18.67 -9.99 -0.85
C ASP A 38 19.59 -8.93 -0.24
N ASN A 39 20.03 -9.17 0.99
CA ASN A 39 21.11 -8.40 1.61
C ASN A 39 22.43 -8.76 0.94
N ARG A 40 22.89 -7.92 0.02
CA ARG A 40 24.18 -8.08 -0.68
C ARG A 40 25.03 -6.84 -0.49
N ALA A 41 26.35 -7.03 -0.47
CA ALA A 41 27.32 -5.93 -0.40
C ALA A 41 27.15 -4.98 0.81
N GLY A 42 26.70 -5.50 1.96
CA GLY A 42 26.55 -4.71 3.19
C GLY A 42 25.32 -3.79 3.25
N LEU A 43 24.42 -3.88 2.27
CA LEU A 43 23.15 -3.15 2.28
C LEU A 43 22.05 -4.03 2.88
N ASP A 44 21.56 -3.66 4.07
CA ASP A 44 20.38 -4.30 4.66
C ASP A 44 19.11 -3.74 4.00
N LEU A 45 18.53 -4.54 3.11
CA LEU A 45 17.28 -4.27 2.42
C LEU A 45 16.25 -5.36 2.75
N THR A 46 16.38 -5.99 3.91
CA THR A 46 15.42 -6.97 4.42
C THR A 46 14.00 -6.38 4.41
N GLY A 47 13.04 -7.11 3.87
CA GLY A 47 11.65 -6.66 3.77
C GLY A 47 11.35 -5.73 2.59
N TYR A 48 12.34 -5.40 1.75
CA TYR A 48 12.12 -4.71 0.48
C TYR A 48 12.01 -5.69 -0.68
N TYR A 49 11.34 -5.21 -1.73
CA TYR A 49 11.10 -5.87 -2.99
C TYR A 49 11.70 -5.03 -4.13
N LYS A 50 12.10 -5.71 -5.21
CA LYS A 50 12.50 -5.10 -6.48
C LYS A 50 11.55 -5.55 -7.59
N LEU A 51 11.21 -4.61 -8.47
CA LEU A 51 10.46 -4.86 -9.68
C LEU A 51 11.13 -4.14 -10.85
N TYR A 52 11.32 -4.84 -11.96
CA TYR A 52 11.96 -4.27 -13.14
C TYR A 52 10.95 -3.67 -14.13
N ALA A 53 11.30 -2.53 -14.72
CA ALA A 53 10.56 -1.86 -15.77
C ALA A 53 11.47 -1.58 -16.98
N ALA A 54 10.87 -1.16 -18.10
CA ALA A 54 11.58 -0.72 -19.31
C ALA A 54 12.68 -1.72 -19.77
N LYS A 55 12.30 -2.98 -20.04
CA LYS A 55 13.25 -4.06 -20.42
C LYS A 55 14.39 -4.26 -19.41
N LYS A 56 14.08 -4.16 -18.10
CA LYS A 56 15.01 -4.27 -16.97
C LYS A 56 16.05 -3.15 -16.85
N SER A 57 15.90 -2.06 -17.60
CA SER A 57 16.77 -0.88 -17.46
C SER A 57 16.43 -0.02 -16.24
N ILE A 58 15.22 -0.14 -15.69
CA ILE A 58 14.79 0.58 -14.49
C ILE A 58 14.41 -0.41 -13.39
N ARG A 59 14.87 -0.16 -12.16
CA ARG A 59 14.54 -0.94 -10.96
C ARG A 59 13.71 -0.09 -10.00
N ILE A 60 12.49 -0.55 -9.71
CA ILE A 60 11.61 0.01 -8.68
C ILE A 60 11.91 -0.75 -7.38
N VAL A 61 12.29 -0.03 -6.32
CA VAL A 61 12.50 -0.61 -4.99
C VAL A 61 11.39 -0.14 -4.07
N TYR A 62 10.70 -1.07 -3.43
CA TYR A 62 9.54 -0.76 -2.59
C TYR A 62 9.46 -1.75 -1.43
N ARG A 63 8.67 -1.42 -0.42
CA ARG A 63 8.29 -2.35 0.66
C ARG A 63 6.78 -2.40 0.74
N ILE A 64 6.26 -3.54 1.17
CA ILE A 64 4.84 -3.67 1.50
C ILE A 64 4.70 -3.33 2.97
N ILE A 65 3.90 -2.31 3.26
CA ILE A 65 3.53 -1.98 4.64
C ILE A 65 2.13 -2.56 4.83
N ASP A 66 2.03 -3.76 5.40
CA ASP A 66 0.78 -4.51 5.59
C ASP A 66 -0.13 -3.90 6.70
N GLN A 67 -0.15 -2.57 6.85
CA GLN A 67 -1.00 -1.86 7.81
C GLN A 67 -1.67 -0.64 7.19
N GLN A 68 -2.86 -0.81 6.61
CA GLN A 68 -4.06 -0.16 7.15
C GLN A 68 -5.33 -0.66 6.43
N ILE A 69 -6.08 -1.56 7.10
CA ILE A 69 -7.54 -1.45 7.14
C ILE A 69 -7.91 -1.52 8.62
N LEU A 70 -8.35 -0.40 9.20
CA LEU A 70 -9.01 -0.40 10.50
C LEU A 70 -10.51 -0.56 10.24
N VAL A 71 -11.02 -1.77 10.43
CA VAL A 71 -12.47 -2.02 10.48
C VAL A 71 -12.87 -2.00 11.95
N GLU A 72 -13.46 -0.89 12.39
CA GLU A 72 -14.10 -0.84 13.69
C GLU A 72 -15.56 -1.27 13.57
N VAL A 73 -15.88 -2.43 14.12
CA VAL A 73 -17.25 -2.93 14.20
C VAL A 73 -17.84 -2.47 15.54
N VAL A 74 -18.72 -1.48 15.48
CA VAL A 74 -19.29 -0.83 16.69
C VAL A 74 -20.48 -1.61 17.29
N ALA A 75 -21.20 -2.41 16.48
CA ALA A 75 -22.26 -3.32 16.90
C ALA A 75 -22.59 -4.36 15.80
N ILE A 76 -23.14 -5.53 16.18
CA ILE A 76 -23.64 -6.60 15.26
C ILE A 76 -24.99 -7.12 15.79
N GLY A 77 -26.00 -7.29 14.91
CA GLY A 77 -27.27 -7.95 15.24
C GLY A 77 -28.25 -8.06 14.04
N ARG A 78 -29.48 -8.54 14.27
CA ARG A 78 -30.50 -8.81 13.22
C ARG A 78 -31.03 -7.52 12.58
N ARG A 79 -31.32 -7.55 11.27
CA ARG A 79 -31.68 -6.37 10.45
C ARG A 79 -33.00 -5.71 10.89
N GLU A 80 -33.96 -6.51 11.32
CA GLU A 80 -35.27 -6.04 11.77
C GLU A 80 -35.27 -5.42 13.18
N ASP A 81 -34.13 -5.40 13.87
CA ASP A 81 -34.05 -4.89 15.24
C ASP A 81 -33.30 -3.55 15.31
N LEU A 82 -34.05 -2.49 15.59
CA LEU A 82 -33.53 -1.12 15.75
C LEU A 82 -32.52 -1.00 16.91
N ALA A 83 -32.48 -2.00 17.81
CA ALA A 83 -31.61 -2.04 18.98
C ALA A 83 -30.11 -1.99 18.64
N VAL A 84 -29.69 -2.58 17.51
CA VAL A 84 -28.27 -2.62 17.10
C VAL A 84 -27.75 -1.21 16.79
N SER A 85 -28.56 -0.41 16.09
CA SER A 85 -28.23 0.98 15.76
C SER A 85 -28.21 1.88 17.00
N GLN A 86 -29.13 1.66 17.94
CA GLN A 86 -29.18 2.42 19.20
C GLN A 86 -27.97 2.12 20.10
N GLU A 87 -27.55 0.85 20.14
CA GLU A 87 -26.40 0.42 20.92
C GLU A 87 -25.08 0.95 20.33
N ALA A 88 -24.95 0.97 19.01
CA ALA A 88 -23.83 1.64 18.35
C ALA A 88 -23.75 3.12 18.72
N LEU A 89 -24.89 3.84 18.73
CA LEU A 89 -24.95 5.27 19.07
C LEU A 89 -24.52 5.55 20.52
N LYS A 90 -24.97 4.73 21.49
CA LYS A 90 -24.55 4.85 22.89
C LYS A 90 -23.03 4.72 23.05
N ARG A 91 -22.43 3.68 22.45
CA ARG A 91 -20.99 3.42 22.53
C ARG A 91 -20.15 4.54 21.93
N LEU A 92 -20.64 5.15 20.85
CA LEU A 92 -19.98 6.30 20.24
C LEU A 92 -20.10 7.57 21.09
N THR A 93 -21.25 7.80 21.74
CA THR A 93 -21.49 9.01 22.55
C THR A 93 -20.65 9.05 23.83
N HIS A 94 -20.34 7.89 24.42
CA HIS A 94 -19.48 7.81 25.61
C HIS A 94 -17.98 7.98 25.33
N ARG A 95 -17.56 7.97 24.06
CA ARG A 95 -16.13 8.03 23.67
C ARG A 95 -15.56 9.45 23.60
N GLY A 96 -16.41 10.47 23.67
CA GLY A 96 -16.05 11.89 23.58
C GLY A 96 -15.95 12.63 24.93
N ARG A 97 -15.80 11.91 26.05
CA ARG A 97 -15.53 12.48 27.38
C ARG A 97 -14.23 11.94 27.94
#